data_AF-A0A8B6DA20-F1
#
_entry.id   AF-A0A8B6DA20-F1
#
_cell.length_a   1.000
_cell.length_b   1.000
_cell.length_c   1.000
_cell.angle_alpha   90.00
_cell.angle_beta   90.00
_cell.angle_gamma   90.00
#
_symmetry.space_group_name_H-M   'P 1'
#
loop_
_entity.id
_entity.type
_entity.pdbx_description
1 polymer ?
#
loop_
_entity_poly.entity_id
_entity_poly.type
_entity_poly.pdbx_seq_one_letter_code
_entity_poly.pdbx_strand_id
1 'polypeptide(L)'
;MAASRAQPAFCRGPHTLTVPAELFQENRQRLCERLKGKVPSGAIVLLQGGESQTRYCSDHEPIFRQLSLEETIQRHDFIGANHSHCANCLAHG
;
A
#
# COMPACT_ATOMS: atom_id res chain seq x y z
N MET A 1 -0.93 -28.70 -15.45
CA MET A 1 -1.64 -27.47 -15.86
C MET A 1 -1.37 -26.42 -14.80
N ALA A 2 -0.41 -25.52 -15.02
CA ALA A 2 -0.09 -24.47 -14.05
C ALA A 2 -1.24 -23.46 -14.04
N ALA A 3 -1.91 -23.29 -12.89
CA ALA A 3 -2.92 -22.25 -12.73
C ALA A 3 -2.26 -20.89 -13.00
N SER A 4 -2.72 -20.18 -14.03
CA SER A 4 -2.30 -18.79 -14.26
C SER A 4 -2.62 -18.00 -13.01
N ARG A 5 -1.60 -17.56 -12.26
CA ARG A 5 -1.79 -16.68 -11.11
C ARG A 5 -2.48 -15.42 -11.63
N ALA A 6 -3.77 -15.26 -11.33
CA ALA A 6 -4.47 -14.01 -11.55
C ALA A 6 -3.70 -12.92 -10.79
N GLN A 7 -3.29 -11.87 -11.50
CA GLN A 7 -2.60 -10.74 -10.87
C GLN A 7 -3.52 -10.12 -9.80
N PRO A 8 -3.00 -9.78 -8.61
CA PRO A 8 -3.81 -9.18 -7.56
C PRO A 8 -4.35 -7.82 -8.03
N ALA A 9 -5.66 -7.64 -7.95
CA ALA A 9 -6.32 -6.41 -8.39
C ALA A 9 -7.52 -6.07 -7.50
N PHE A 10 -7.80 -4.79 -7.36
CA PHE A 10 -9.00 -4.29 -6.72
C PHE A 10 -10.13 -4.13 -7.75
N CYS A 11 -11.29 -4.72 -7.47
CA CYS A 11 -12.49 -4.57 -8.28
C CYS A 11 -13.73 -4.53 -7.37
N ARG A 12 -14.81 -3.90 -7.84
CA ARG A 12 -16.08 -3.77 -7.09
C ARG A 12 -17.24 -4.50 -7.80
N GLY A 13 -16.91 -5.47 -8.64
CA GLY A 13 -17.87 -6.27 -9.40
C GLY A 13 -17.90 -5.95 -10.90
N PRO A 14 -18.87 -6.53 -11.64
CA PRO A 14 -18.97 -6.38 -13.08
C PRO A 14 -19.15 -4.91 -13.49
N HIS A 15 -18.57 -4.54 -14.63
CA HIS A 15 -18.56 -3.16 -15.16
C HIS A 15 -17.87 -2.10 -14.28
N THR A 16 -17.12 -2.51 -13.25
CA THR A 16 -16.24 -1.61 -12.50
C THR A 16 -14.80 -1.71 -13.01
N LEU A 17 -14.04 -0.60 -12.94
CA LEU A 17 -12.64 -0.60 -13.31
C LEU A 17 -11.86 -1.54 -12.39
N THR A 18 -11.15 -2.49 -12.97
CA THR A 18 -10.21 -3.34 -12.24
C THR A 18 -8.88 -2.62 -12.12
N VAL A 19 -8.45 -2.34 -10.89
CA VAL A 19 -7.21 -1.61 -10.59
C VAL A 19 -6.12 -2.62 -10.21
N PRO A 20 -5.06 -2.78 -11.01
CA PRO A 20 -3.97 -3.72 -10.72
C PRO A 20 -3.16 -3.27 -9.49
N ALA A 21 -2.73 -4.22 -8.65
CA ALA A 21 -1.90 -3.92 -7.48
C ALA A 21 -0.48 -3.46 -7.88
N GLU A 22 -0.05 -3.79 -9.10
CA GLU A 22 1.22 -3.37 -9.72
C GLU A 22 1.37 -1.85 -9.74
N LEU A 23 0.27 -1.10 -9.87
CA LEU A 23 0.26 0.37 -9.82
C LEU A 23 0.93 0.88 -8.54
N PHE A 24 0.63 0.26 -7.41
CA PHE A 24 1.17 0.69 -6.11
C PHE A 24 2.60 0.20 -5.89
N GLN A 25 2.98 -0.93 -6.50
CA GLN A 25 4.37 -1.37 -6.53
C GLN A 25 5.24 -0.33 -7.28
N GLU A 26 4.76 0.16 -8.41
CA GLU A 26 5.47 1.19 -9.18
C GLU A 26 5.61 2.50 -8.39
N ASN A 27 4.57 2.91 -7.66
CA ASN A 27 4.64 4.09 -6.78
C ASN A 27 5.72 3.96 -5.70
N ARG A 28 5.84 2.79 -5.06
CA ARG A 28 6.89 2.52 -4.08
C ARG A 28 8.29 2.58 -4.70
N GLN A 29 8.46 2.01 -5.90
CA GLN A 29 9.73 2.05 -6.62
C GLN A 29 10.15 3.50 -6.92
N ARG A 30 9.22 4.30 -7.48
CA ARG A 30 9.45 5.73 -7.78
C ARG A 30 9.78 6.53 -6.52
N LEU A 31 9.15 6.22 -5.38
CA LEU A 31 9.45 6.84 -4.09
C LEU A 31 10.87 6.50 -3.63
N CYS A 32 11.24 5.21 -3.62
CA CYS A 32 12.58 4.77 -3.23
C CYS A 32 13.65 5.39 -4.12
N GLU A 33 13.44 5.46 -5.43
CA GLU A 33 14.35 6.11 -6.37
C GLU A 33 14.56 7.59 -6.07
N ARG A 34 13.50 8.33 -5.75
CA ARG A 34 13.59 9.75 -5.39
C ARG A 34 14.29 10.02 -4.06
N LEU A 35 14.34 9.01 -3.19
CA LEU A 35 15.00 9.05 -1.88
C LEU A 35 16.47 8.57 -1.95
N LYS A 36 16.90 7.87 -3.01
CA LYS A 36 18.30 7.46 -3.19
C LYS A 36 19.23 8.68 -3.08
N GLY A 37 20.24 8.56 -2.24
CA GLY A 37 21.22 9.62 -1.98
C GLY A 37 20.75 10.75 -1.05
N LYS A 38 19.47 10.77 -0.63
CA LYS A 38 18.93 11.73 0.35
C LYS A 38 18.76 11.14 1.75
N VAL A 39 18.87 9.82 1.87
CA VAL A 39 18.71 9.08 3.13
C VAL A 39 19.93 8.17 3.37
N PRO A 40 20.25 7.85 4.63
CA PRO A 40 21.29 6.88 4.96
C PRO A 40 21.05 5.52 4.28
N SER A 41 22.13 4.81 3.98
CA SER A 41 22.03 3.44 3.47
C SER A 41 21.29 2.56 4.48
N GLY A 42 20.31 1.77 4.00
CA GLY A 42 19.47 0.93 4.85
C GLY A 42 18.30 1.66 5.53
N ALA A 43 18.04 2.92 5.18
CA ALA A 43 16.86 3.63 5.69
C ALA A 43 15.55 2.94 5.25
N ILE A 44 14.57 2.95 6.15
CA ILE A 44 13.23 2.39 5.97
C ILE A 44 12.22 3.53 6.02
N VAL A 45 11.31 3.57 5.04
CA VAL A 45 10.17 4.50 5.08
C VAL A 45 9.03 3.79 5.81
N LEU A 46 8.62 4.35 6.94
CA LEU A 46 7.44 3.92 7.69
C LEU A 46 6.28 4.85 7.36
N LEU A 47 5.17 4.26 6.96
CA LEU A 47 3.92 4.95 6.71
C LEU A 47 2.86 4.38 7.65
N GLN A 48 2.11 5.27 8.32
CA GLN A 48 1.04 4.94 9.24
C GLN A 48 -0.30 5.07 8.52
N GLY A 49 -1.09 4.00 8.59
CA GLY A 49 -2.45 3.92 8.09
C GLY A 49 -3.39 4.94 8.72
N GLY A 50 -4.53 5.15 8.05
CA GLY A 50 -5.62 5.90 8.65
C GLY A 50 -6.23 5.10 9.82
N GLU A 51 -6.57 5.80 10.89
CA GLU A 51 -7.27 5.26 12.06
C GLU A 51 -8.79 5.48 11.90
N SER A 52 -9.62 4.55 12.40
CA SER A 52 -11.07 4.83 12.52
C SER A 52 -11.30 5.86 13.61
N GLN A 53 -12.22 6.80 13.40
CA GLN A 53 -12.58 7.79 14.43
C GLN A 53 -14.07 7.77 14.68
N THR A 54 -14.48 7.74 15.94
CA THR A 54 -15.88 7.86 16.33
C THR A 54 -16.31 9.33 16.33
N ARG A 55 -17.61 9.59 16.05
CA ARG A 55 -18.15 10.95 16.13
C ARG A 55 -18.36 11.36 17.59
N TYR A 56 -17.51 12.28 18.06
CA TYR A 56 -17.55 12.77 19.44
C TYR A 56 -17.43 11.61 20.45
N CYS A 57 -18.34 11.56 21.42
CA CYS A 57 -18.48 10.48 22.39
C CYS A 57 -19.51 9.41 21.97
N SER A 58 -20.09 9.51 20.77
CA SER A 58 -20.99 8.46 20.25
C SER A 58 -20.18 7.32 19.64
N ASP A 59 -20.74 6.12 19.65
CA ASP A 59 -20.25 4.93 18.96
C ASP A 59 -20.43 4.99 17.43
N HIS A 60 -20.88 6.13 16.89
CA HIS A 60 -21.08 6.31 15.46
C HIS A 60 -19.75 6.49 14.73
N GLU A 61 -19.34 5.48 13.96
CA GLU A 61 -18.19 5.55 13.05
C GLU A 61 -18.60 6.09 11.65
N PRO A 62 -18.00 7.19 11.16
CA PRO A 62 -18.17 7.62 9.77
C PRO A 62 -17.44 6.66 8.81
N ILE A 63 -17.83 6.68 7.54
CA ILE A 63 -17.21 5.84 6.51
C ILE A 63 -15.71 6.14 6.43
N PHE A 64 -14.91 5.10 6.66
CA PHE A 64 -13.46 5.17 6.54
C PHE A 64 -13.03 5.45 5.12
N ARG A 65 -12.09 6.40 4.99
CA ARG A 65 -11.36 6.65 3.76
C ARG A 65 -9.88 6.77 4.09
N GLN A 66 -9.11 5.81 3.58
CA GLN A 66 -7.66 5.77 3.65
C GLN A 66 -7.06 7.10 3.12
N LEU A 67 -6.01 7.59 3.78
CA LEU A 67 -5.29 8.80 3.38
C LEU A 67 -4.57 8.60 2.03
N SER A 68 -4.44 9.68 1.24
CA SER A 68 -4.00 9.66 -0.16
C SER A 68 -2.62 9.05 -0.44
N LEU A 69 -1.75 8.98 0.57
CA LEU A 69 -0.40 8.42 0.45
C LEU A 69 -0.38 6.89 0.49
N GLU A 70 -1.42 6.26 1.03
CA GLU A 70 -1.49 4.82 1.26
C GLU A 70 -2.78 4.18 0.70
N GLU A 71 -3.39 4.76 -0.34
CA GLU A 71 -4.69 4.33 -0.90
C GLU A 71 -4.79 2.85 -1.31
N THR A 72 -3.69 2.10 -1.26
CA THR A 72 -3.62 0.65 -1.51
C THR A 72 -4.34 -0.21 -0.47
N ILE A 73 -4.52 0.27 0.76
CA ILE A 73 -5.06 -0.55 1.87
C ILE A 73 -6.37 0.08 2.33
N GLN A 74 -7.49 -0.62 2.25
CA GLN A 74 -8.78 -0.12 2.76
C GLN A 74 -9.04 -0.61 4.20
N ARG A 75 -7.96 -0.86 4.96
CA ARG A 75 -8.00 -1.42 6.32
C ARG A 75 -7.49 -0.39 7.32
N HIS A 76 -8.12 -0.37 8.48
CA HIS A 76 -7.70 0.44 9.63
C HIS A 76 -6.40 -0.09 10.24
N ASP A 77 -5.64 0.80 10.87
CA ASP A 77 -4.55 0.50 11.80
C ASP A 77 -3.45 -0.41 11.21
N PHE A 78 -2.96 -0.04 10.02
CA PHE A 78 -1.85 -0.73 9.35
C PHE A 78 -0.56 0.09 9.38
N ILE A 79 0.60 -0.59 9.42
CA ILE A 79 1.91 0.03 9.24
C ILE A 79 2.60 -0.59 8.03
N GLY A 80 2.86 0.23 7.02
CA GLY A 80 3.65 -0.14 5.84
C GLY A 80 5.11 0.22 6.00
N ALA A 81 6.01 -0.72 5.73
CA ALA A 81 7.46 -0.47 5.69
C ALA A 81 7.99 -0.64 4.26
N ASN A 82 8.58 0.40 3.70
CA ASN A 82 9.30 0.34 2.43
C ASN A 82 10.80 0.36 2.68
N HIS A 83 11.48 -0.73 2.32
CA HIS A 83 12.93 -0.83 2.43
C HIS A 83 13.59 -0.20 1.19
N SER A 84 14.49 0.77 1.39
CA SER A 84 15.24 1.43 0.30
C SER A 84 16.22 0.49 -0.42
N HIS A 85 16.57 -0.64 0.23
CA HIS A 85 17.41 -1.69 -0.33
C HIS A 85 16.53 -2.86 -0.79
N CYS A 86 15.81 -2.71 -1.91
CA CYS A 86 15.09 -3.82 -2.51
C CYS A 86 15.39 -3.90 -4.00
N ALA A 87 16.57 -4.45 -4.30
CA ALA A 87 16.90 -4.95 -5.63
C ALA A 87 17.01 -6.49 -5.68
N ASN A 88 16.89 -7.21 -4.55
CA ASN A 88 17.26 -8.64 -4.54
C ASN A 88 16.41 -9.61 -3.69
N CYS A 89 15.26 -9.21 -3.12
CA CYS A 89 14.47 -10.11 -2.27
C CYS A 89 13.30 -10.84 -2.96
N LEU A 90 13.21 -10.81 -4.30
CA LEU A 90 12.19 -11.57 -5.06
C LEU A 90 12.70 -12.90 -5.64
N ALA A 91 13.90 -13.37 -5.25
CA ALA A 91 14.49 -14.60 -5.79
C ALA A 91 14.50 -15.80 -4.84
N HIS A 92 14.13 -15.68 -3.56
CA HIS A 92 14.06 -16.84 -2.66
C HIS A 92 12.94 -16.67 -1.62
N GLY A 93 11.92 -17.54 -1.72
CA GLY A 93 10.82 -17.67 -0.77
C GLY A 93 9.50 -18.04 -1.45
#